data_AF-A0A7S3HG59-F1
#
_entry.id   AF-A0A7S3HG59-F1
#
_cell.length_a   1.000
_cell.length_b   1.000
_cell.length_c   1.000
_cell.angle_alpha   90.00
_cell.angle_beta   90.00
_cell.angle_gamma   90.00
#
_symmetry.space_group_name_H-M   'P 1'
#
loop_
_entity.id
_entity.type
_entity.pdbx_description
1 polymer ?
#
loop_
_entity_poly.entity_id
_entity_poly.type
_entity_poly.pdbx_seq_one_letter_code
_entity_poly.pdbx_strand_id
1 'polypeptide(L)'
;YRVAKATMLSDGHAIDAKGLRRLEEGEHVQGLDCPRKHVTSGVTRVKCKAMKDDVEGWVSVQGNKGSVFLEPCSKYLACLKETVITAELDVSSDTVRKLNKDELLEVLQFPTKDPGCG
;
A
#
# COMPACT_ATOMS: atom_id res chain seq x y z
N TYR A 1 3.71 4.54 4.79
CA TYR A 1 2.75 5.57 4.36
C TYR A 1 2.66 6.63 5.43
N ARG A 2 2.50 7.89 5.02
CA ARG A 2 2.08 8.98 5.90
C ARG A 2 0.58 9.17 5.75
N VAL A 3 -0.10 9.45 6.84
CA VAL A 3 -1.52 9.78 6.86
C VAL A 3 -1.69 11.21 6.36
N ALA A 4 -2.14 11.36 5.11
CA ALA A 4 -2.38 12.66 4.47
C ALA A 4 -3.68 13.31 4.97
N LYS A 5 -4.63 12.50 5.44
CA LYS A 5 -5.88 12.97 6.05
C LYS A 5 -6.34 11.98 7.11
N ALA A 6 -6.78 12.49 8.25
CA ALA A 6 -7.27 11.67 9.36
C ALA A 6 -8.29 10.61 8.87
N THR A 7 -8.08 9.37 9.29
CA THR A 7 -8.79 8.20 8.75
C THR A 7 -8.94 7.09 9.78
N MET A 8 -9.87 6.17 9.55
CA MET A 8 -10.15 5.06 10.47
C MET A 8 -9.29 3.84 10.12
N LEU A 9 -8.63 3.26 11.12
CA LEU A 9 -8.05 1.92 11.07
C LEU A 9 -9.15 0.93 11.45
N SER A 10 -9.45 -0.05 10.58
CA SER A 10 -10.47 -1.07 10.84
C SER A 10 -9.88 -2.49 10.93
N ASP A 11 -10.61 -3.41 11.54
CA ASP A 11 -10.18 -4.82 11.69
C ASP A 11 -10.32 -5.65 10.41
N GLY A 12 -11.16 -5.22 9.47
CA GLY A 12 -11.43 -5.91 8.21
C GLY A 12 -11.21 -5.05 6.97
N HIS A 13 -11.08 -5.74 5.82
CA HIS A 13 -10.97 -5.12 4.50
C HIS A 13 -12.27 -4.44 4.05
N ALA A 14 -13.42 -4.92 4.53
CA ALA A 14 -14.73 -4.37 4.19
C ALA A 14 -14.85 -2.89 4.63
N ILE A 15 -15.65 -2.11 3.91
CA ILE A 15 -15.81 -0.66 4.19
C ILE A 15 -16.54 -0.41 5.51
N ASP A 16 -17.44 -1.31 5.86
CA ASP A 16 -18.24 -1.36 7.09
C ASP A 16 -17.58 -2.17 8.22
N ALA A 17 -16.31 -2.56 8.05
CA ALA A 17 -15.55 -3.24 9.09
C ALA A 17 -15.43 -2.37 10.36
N LYS A 18 -15.25 -3.04 11.51
CA LYS A 18 -15.24 -2.37 12.80
C LYS A 18 -14.02 -1.47 12.92
N GLY A 19 -14.22 -0.22 13.31
CA GLY A 19 -13.14 0.71 13.64
C GLY A 19 -12.39 0.25 14.89
N LEU A 20 -11.07 0.14 14.76
CA LEU A 20 -10.14 -0.13 15.87
C LEU A 20 -9.72 1.18 16.53
N ARG A 21 -9.26 2.15 15.72
CA ARG A 21 -8.84 3.48 16.16
C ARG A 21 -8.79 4.47 15.02
N ARG A 22 -8.78 5.76 15.36
CA ARG A 22 -8.54 6.85 14.41
C ARG A 22 -7.05 7.13 14.29
N LEU A 23 -6.57 7.20 13.05
CA LEU A 23 -5.23 7.68 12.70
C LEU A 23 -5.30 9.17 12.44
N GLU A 24 -4.34 9.90 13.00
CA GLU A 24 -4.26 11.36 12.85
C GLU A 24 -3.42 11.75 11.64
N GLU A 25 -3.67 12.94 11.10
CA GLU A 25 -2.87 13.50 10.01
C GLU A 25 -1.39 13.61 10.42
N GLY A 26 -0.50 13.23 9.52
CA GLY A 26 0.95 13.16 9.77
C GLY A 26 1.42 11.89 10.48
N GLU A 27 0.51 11.02 10.95
CA GLU A 27 0.90 9.73 11.51
C GLU A 27 1.51 8.80 10.44
N HIS A 28 2.38 7.89 10.86
CA HIS A 28 3.05 6.94 9.98
C HIS A 28 2.54 5.52 10.19
N VAL A 29 2.28 4.82 9.08
CA VAL A 29 1.88 3.41 9.08
C VAL A 29 2.76 2.60 8.13
N GLN A 30 3.11 1.39 8.53
CA GLN A 30 3.83 0.43 7.71
C GLN A 30 2.83 -0.41 6.92
N GLY A 31 2.92 -0.45 5.58
CA GLY A 31 2.11 -1.35 4.77
C GLY A 31 2.57 -2.80 4.95
N LEU A 32 1.62 -3.70 5.21
CA LEU A 32 1.86 -5.15 5.39
C LEU A 32 1.38 -5.99 4.21
N ASP A 33 0.53 -5.41 3.35
CA ASP A 33 0.06 -6.03 2.10
C ASP A 33 0.02 -4.97 1.00
N CYS A 34 -0.10 -5.41 -0.26
CA CYS A 34 -0.29 -4.51 -1.39
C CYS A 34 -1.65 -3.80 -1.29
N PRO A 35 -1.76 -2.52 -1.71
CA PRO A 35 -3.05 -1.85 -1.83
C PRO A 35 -3.97 -2.59 -2.80
N ARG A 36 -5.21 -2.87 -2.38
CA ARG A 36 -6.22 -3.56 -3.19
C ARG A 36 -7.45 -2.67 -3.35
N LYS A 37 -7.95 -2.58 -4.59
CA LYS A 37 -9.20 -1.88 -4.90
C LYS A 37 -10.38 -2.78 -4.56
N HIS A 38 -11.25 -2.31 -3.68
CA HIS A 38 -12.48 -3.00 -3.34
C HIS A 38 -13.49 -2.79 -4.48
N VAL A 39 -13.79 -3.86 -5.22
CA VAL A 39 -14.53 -3.81 -6.50
C VAL A 39 -15.87 -3.09 -6.38
N THR A 40 -16.63 -3.37 -5.33
CA THR A 40 -17.97 -2.82 -5.12
C THR A 40 -17.98 -1.34 -4.73
N SER A 41 -17.00 -0.88 -3.96
CA SER A 41 -16.99 0.48 -3.41
C SER A 41 -16.06 1.42 -4.17
N GLY A 42 -15.17 0.88 -5.01
CA GLY A 42 -14.14 1.63 -5.71
C GLY A 42 -13.01 2.18 -4.82
N VAL A 43 -13.05 1.90 -3.50
CA VAL A 43 -12.08 2.37 -2.51
C VAL A 43 -10.85 1.48 -2.54
N THR A 44 -9.67 2.07 -2.59
CA THR A 44 -8.40 1.34 -2.45
C THR A 44 -8.01 1.29 -0.98
N ARG A 45 -7.78 0.09 -0.46
CA ARG A 45 -7.38 -0.13 0.93
C ARG A 45 -6.09 -0.93 1.03
N VAL A 46 -5.38 -0.74 2.14
CA VAL A 46 -4.13 -1.43 2.44
C VAL A 46 -4.18 -1.96 3.86
N LYS A 47 -3.64 -3.18 4.08
CA LYS A 47 -3.37 -3.68 5.43
C LYS A 47 -2.09 -3.01 5.92
N CYS A 48 -2.11 -2.43 7.09
CA CYS A 48 -0.99 -1.71 7.65
C CYS A 48 -0.91 -1.85 9.17
N LYS A 49 0.26 -1.52 9.71
CA LYS A 49 0.55 -1.43 11.13
C LYS A 49 0.84 0.02 11.50
N ALA A 50 0.15 0.56 12.50
CA ALA A 50 0.43 1.89 13.00
C ALA A 50 1.77 1.92 13.76
N MET A 51 2.64 2.88 13.44
CA MET A 51 3.97 2.96 14.06
C MET A 51 3.91 3.49 15.50
N LYS A 52 2.81 4.16 15.87
CA LYS A 52 2.64 4.80 17.18
C LYS A 52 2.33 3.80 18.28
N ASP A 53 1.53 2.77 17.98
CA ASP A 53 0.96 1.86 18.97
C ASP A 53 0.92 0.39 18.51
N ASP A 54 1.60 0.07 17.41
CA ASP A 54 1.72 -1.27 16.83
C ASP A 54 0.37 -1.93 16.44
N VAL A 55 -0.73 -1.18 16.39
CA VAL A 55 -2.04 -1.72 16.02
C VAL A 55 -2.08 -2.01 14.52
N GLU A 56 -2.41 -3.25 14.18
CA GLU A 56 -2.60 -3.70 12.80
C GLU A 56 -4.06 -3.61 12.37
N GLY A 57 -4.28 -3.22 11.11
CA GLY A 57 -5.60 -3.17 10.52
C GLY A 57 -5.61 -2.70 9.08
N TRP A 58 -6.78 -2.32 8.59
CA TRP A 58 -7.01 -1.86 7.23
C TRP A 58 -7.31 -0.37 7.19
N VAL A 59 -6.69 0.33 6.26
CA VAL A 59 -6.89 1.77 6.05
C VAL A 59 -7.16 2.04 4.58
N SER A 60 -8.03 3.01 4.30
CA SER A 60 -8.24 3.51 2.94
C SER A 60 -7.01 4.29 2.49
N VAL A 61 -6.44 3.94 1.35
CA VAL A 61 -5.38 4.72 0.69
C VAL A 61 -6.02 5.88 -0.08
N GLN A 62 -7.06 5.56 -0.86
CA GLN A 62 -7.82 6.51 -1.66
C GLN A 62 -9.31 6.19 -1.57
N GLY A 63 -10.13 7.20 -1.30
CA GLY A 63 -11.59 7.11 -1.31
C GLY A 63 -12.16 7.03 -2.73
N ASN A 64 -13.44 6.67 -2.83
CA ASN A 64 -14.15 6.51 -4.10
C ASN A 64 -14.25 7.79 -4.95
N LYS A 65 -14.13 8.97 -4.34
CA LYS A 65 -14.12 10.28 -5.00
C LYS A 65 -12.71 10.87 -5.18
N GLY A 66 -11.67 10.04 -5.09
CA GLY A 66 -10.28 10.44 -5.33
C GLY A 66 -9.56 11.06 -4.13
N SER A 67 -10.23 11.27 -2.99
CA SER A 67 -9.59 11.77 -1.77
C SER A 67 -8.49 10.82 -1.30
N VAL A 68 -7.28 11.35 -1.14
CA VAL A 68 -6.11 10.60 -0.66
C VAL A 68 -6.06 10.68 0.87
N PHE A 69 -5.93 9.52 1.51
CA PHE A 69 -5.84 9.41 2.98
C PHE A 69 -4.46 8.90 3.41
N LEU A 70 -3.82 8.07 2.59
CA LEU A 70 -2.45 7.61 2.79
C LEU A 70 -1.61 7.94 1.56
N GLU A 71 -0.41 8.46 1.80
CA GLU A 71 0.57 8.72 0.76
C GLU A 71 1.87 7.94 1.02
N PRO A 72 2.55 7.45 -0.02
CA PRO A 72 3.89 6.90 0.11
C PRO A 72 4.84 7.95 0.69
N CYS A 73 5.65 7.57 1.68
CA CYS A 73 6.54 8.50 2.39
C CYS A 73 7.94 7.93 2.65
N SER A 74 8.20 6.68 2.23
CA SER A 74 9.47 6.00 2.40
C SER A 74 10.18 5.90 1.06
N LYS A 75 11.50 6.07 1.07
CA LYS A 75 12.37 5.76 -0.07
C LYS A 75 12.62 4.26 -0.21
N TYR A 76 12.27 3.46 0.79
CA TYR A 76 12.51 2.02 0.78
C TYR A 76 11.20 1.24 0.83
N LEU A 77 11.13 0.17 0.04
CA LEU A 77 10.07 -0.83 0.05
C LEU A 77 10.68 -2.21 0.29
N ALA A 78 9.95 -3.06 1.02
CA ALA A 78 10.31 -4.46 1.20
C ALA A 78 9.53 -5.33 0.19
N CYS A 79 10.20 -6.33 -0.37
CA CYS A 79 9.57 -7.33 -1.22
C CYS A 79 8.68 -8.25 -0.37
N LEU A 80 7.36 -8.07 -0.43
CA LEU A 80 6.42 -8.85 0.38
C LEU A 80 6.33 -10.32 -0.05
N LYS A 81 6.60 -10.60 -1.32
CA LYS A 81 6.57 -11.95 -1.91
C LYS A 81 7.63 -12.03 -2.99
N GLU A 82 8.38 -13.13 -3.00
CA GLU A 82 9.39 -13.42 -4.03
C GLU A 82 8.82 -13.17 -5.43
N THR A 83 9.53 -12.36 -6.21
CA THR A 83 9.13 -11.95 -7.55
C THR A 83 10.34 -11.65 -8.42
N VAL A 84 10.11 -11.52 -9.72
CA VAL A 84 11.13 -11.13 -10.69
C VAL A 84 11.14 -9.60 -10.84
N ILE A 85 12.32 -9.02 -11.00
CA ILE A 85 12.49 -7.63 -11.45
C ILE A 85 12.91 -7.63 -12.93
N THR A 86 12.14 -6.92 -13.74
CA THR A 86 12.36 -6.74 -15.18
C THR A 86 13.16 -5.46 -15.45
N ALA A 87 13.83 -5.40 -16.61
CA ALA A 87 14.61 -4.23 -17.00
C ALA A 87 13.72 -3.01 -17.28
N GLU A 88 12.48 -3.25 -17.69
CA GLU A 88 11.49 -2.22 -18.02
C GLU A 88 10.14 -2.49 -17.31
N LEU A 89 9.24 -1.50 -17.32
CA LEU A 89 7.86 -1.62 -16.84
C LEU A 89 6.99 -2.36 -17.86
N ASP A 90 7.40 -3.60 -18.17
CA ASP A 90 6.70 -4.55 -19.05
C ASP A 90 7.09 -5.97 -18.60
N VAL A 91 6.09 -6.81 -18.32
CA VAL A 91 6.30 -8.21 -17.89
C VAL A 91 7.00 -9.08 -18.95
N SER A 92 6.96 -8.67 -20.22
CA SER A 92 7.64 -9.33 -21.33
C SER A 92 9.10 -8.89 -21.53
N SER A 93 9.55 -7.87 -20.79
CA SER A 93 10.93 -7.38 -20.82
C SER A 93 11.91 -8.36 -20.18
N ASP A 94 13.20 -8.13 -20.43
CA ASP A 94 14.28 -8.96 -19.90
C ASP A 94 14.26 -9.02 -18.37
N THR A 95 14.44 -10.22 -17.84
CA THR A 95 14.58 -10.44 -16.40
C THR A 95 15.98 -10.02 -15.95
N VAL A 96 16.05 -9.08 -15.01
CA VAL A 96 17.33 -8.67 -14.40
C VAL A 96 17.74 -9.69 -13.34
N ARG A 97 16.85 -9.99 -12.37
CA ARG A 97 17.06 -11.00 -11.33
C ARG A 97 15.77 -11.34 -10.56
N LYS A 98 15.88 -12.27 -9.62
CA LYS A 98 14.84 -12.53 -8.61
C LYS A 98 15.07 -11.66 -7.36
N LEU A 99 13.96 -11.22 -6.77
CA LEU A 99 13.89 -10.54 -5.49
C LEU A 99 13.42 -11.52 -4.43
N ASN A 100 14.14 -11.60 -3.31
CA ASN A 100 13.76 -12.45 -2.20
C ASN A 100 12.72 -11.76 -1.31
N LYS A 101 11.93 -12.56 -0.59
CA LYS A 101 11.04 -12.02 0.45
C LYS A 101 11.86 -11.19 1.47
N ASP A 102 11.29 -10.07 1.89
CA ASP A 102 11.84 -9.10 2.85
C ASP A 102 13.08 -8.33 2.34
N GLU A 103 13.46 -8.51 1.07
CA GLU A 103 14.51 -7.73 0.44
C GLU A 103 14.11 -6.25 0.32
N LEU A 104 14.99 -5.35 0.77
CA LEU A 104 14.79 -3.90 0.72
C LEU A 104 15.27 -3.32 -0.60
N LEU A 105 14.40 -2.56 -1.24
CA LEU A 105 14.68 -1.84 -2.48
C LEU A 105 14.51 -0.34 -2.28
N GLU A 106 15.42 0.44 -2.84
CA GLU A 106 15.24 1.88 -2.97
C GLU A 106 14.28 2.18 -4.12
N VAL A 107 13.29 3.01 -3.82
CA VAL A 107 12.29 3.51 -4.75
C VAL A 107 12.93 4.65 -5.56
N LEU A 108 13.33 4.34 -6.79
CA LEU A 108 13.80 5.34 -7.76
C LEU A 108 12.62 6.12 -8.36
N GLN A 109 11.47 5.45 -8.51
CA GLN A 109 10.21 6.03 -8.97
C GLN A 109 9.05 5.39 -8.21
N PHE A 110 8.06 6.19 -7.81
CA PHE A 110 6.89 5.64 -7.14
C PHE A 110 6.09 4.69 -8.04
N PRO A 111 5.39 3.71 -7.46
CA PRO A 111 4.65 2.71 -8.22
C PRO A 111 3.72 3.33 -9.26
N THR A 112 3.87 2.90 -10.50
CA THR A 112 3.02 3.27 -11.65
C THR A 112 2.40 2.00 -12.20
N LYS A 113 1.13 2.07 -12.62
CA LYS A 113 0.45 0.92 -13.23
C LYS A 113 1.05 0.67 -14.62
N ASP A 114 1.53 -0.54 -14.87
CA ASP A 114 1.89 -0.99 -16.22
C ASP A 114 0.64 -0.92 -17.13
N PRO A 115 0.68 -0.20 -18.27
CA PRO A 115 -0.42 -0.13 -19.23
C PRO A 115 -0.92 -1.50 -19.73
N GLY A 116 -0.03 -2.50 -19.77
CA GLY A 116 -0.35 -3.87 -20.17
C GLY A 116 -1.10 -4.69 -19.11
N CYS A 117 -1.18 -4.19 -17.88
CA CYS A 117 -1.95 -4.82 -16.80
C CYS A 117 -3.39 -4.27 -16.78
N GLY A 118 -4.37 -5.17 -16.98
CA GLY A 118 -5.82 -4.90 -16.87
C GLY A 118 -6.25 -4.30 -15.53
#